data_AF-A0A836Q6W8-F1
#
_entry.id   AF-A0A836Q6W8-F1
#
_cell.length_a   1.000
_cell.length_b   1.000
_cell.length_c   1.000
_cell.angle_alpha   90.00
_cell.angle_beta   90.00
_cell.angle_gamma   90.00
#
_symmetry.space_group_name_H-M   'P 1'
#
loop_
_entity.id
_entity.type
_entity.pdbx_description
1 polymer ?
#
loop_
_entity_poly.entity_id
_entity_poly.type
_entity_poly.pdbx_seq_one_letter_code
_entity_poly.pdbx_strand_id
1 'polypeptide(L)'
;MVWLRRCTHYLFIVVVAVNSTLLTINSGDYIFYTDWAWTSFVVFSIANTLMTVVGAVYYITFTGVPGTGAYYGLIMQVYTWVAKVAWFALGYPVDFIVHPMWIPSCMLLDLAYWATKKN
;
A
#
# COMPACT_ATOMS: atom_id res chain seq x y z
N MET A 1 -1.86 22.75 -18.62
CA MET A 1 -1.12 21.50 -18.33
C MET A 1 -1.22 21.05 -16.86
N VAL A 2 -1.25 21.98 -15.88
CA VAL A 2 -1.37 21.64 -14.44
C VAL A 2 -2.64 20.84 -14.10
N TRP A 3 -3.78 21.19 -14.70
CA TRP A 3 -5.06 20.49 -14.49
C TRP A 3 -5.03 19.03 -14.92
N LEU A 4 -4.46 18.72 -16.08
CA LEU A 4 -4.34 17.35 -16.57
C LEU A 4 -3.47 16.50 -15.64
N ARG A 5 -2.33 17.06 -15.20
CA ARG A 5 -1.39 16.41 -14.28
C ARG A 5 -2.04 16.12 -12.91
N ARG A 6 -2.89 17.03 -12.42
CA ARG A 6 -3.68 16.80 -11.19
C ARG A 6 -4.75 15.73 -11.39
N CYS A 7 -5.49 15.78 -12.49
CA CYS A 7 -6.49 14.75 -12.81
C CYS A 7 -5.85 13.35 -12.90
N THR A 8 -4.69 13.21 -13.56
CA THR A 8 -3.96 11.94 -13.63
C THR A 8 -3.49 11.48 -12.24
N HIS A 9 -3.05 12.40 -11.38
CA HIS A 9 -2.64 12.08 -10.02
C HIS A 9 -3.81 11.59 -9.17
N TYR A 10 -4.95 12.29 -9.19
CA TYR A 10 -6.15 11.85 -8.48
C TYR A 10 -6.69 10.52 -9.00
N LEU A 11 -6.70 10.34 -10.33
CA LEU A 11 -7.18 9.10 -10.94
C LEU A 11 -6.26 7.93 -10.63
N PHE A 12 -4.94 8.14 -10.62
CA PHE A 12 -3.97 7.13 -10.18
C PHE A 12 -4.18 6.76 -8.71
N ILE A 13 -4.41 7.72 -7.81
CA ILE A 13 -4.69 7.44 -6.40
C ILE A 13 -5.96 6.60 -6.25
N VAL A 14 -7.04 6.96 -6.94
CA VAL A 14 -8.30 6.20 -6.88
C VAL A 14 -8.11 4.79 -7.42
N VAL A 15 -7.47 4.64 -8.57
CA VAL A 15 -7.21 3.33 -9.19
C VAL A 15 -6.31 2.47 -8.31
N VAL A 16 -5.20 3.02 -7.81
CA VAL A 16 -4.25 2.28 -6.95
C VAL A 16 -4.91 1.92 -5.63
N ALA A 17 -5.61 2.85 -4.97
CA ALA A 17 -6.26 2.57 -3.69
C ALA A 17 -7.33 1.47 -3.80
N VAL A 18 -8.23 1.57 -4.79
CA VAL A 18 -9.29 0.58 -5.00
C VAL A 18 -8.71 -0.79 -5.37
N ASN A 19 -7.74 -0.83 -6.29
CA ASN A 19 -7.09 -2.09 -6.66
C ASN A 19 -6.24 -2.67 -5.53
N SER A 20 -5.61 -1.84 -4.70
CA SER A 20 -4.89 -2.28 -3.49
C SER A 20 -5.82 -3.00 -2.55
N THR A 21 -6.96 -2.39 -2.22
CA THR A 21 -7.92 -2.99 -1.30
C THR A 21 -8.46 -4.31 -1.84
N LEU A 22 -8.75 -4.40 -3.14
CA LEU A 22 -9.18 -5.65 -3.78
C LEU A 22 -8.08 -6.71 -3.76
N LEU A 23 -6.83 -6.34 -4.07
CA LEU A 23 -5.69 -7.25 -4.02
C LEU A 23 -5.44 -7.74 -2.60
N THR A 24 -5.51 -6.88 -1.58
CA THR A 24 -5.31 -7.27 -0.17
C THR A 24 -6.44 -8.15 0.35
N ILE A 25 -7.69 -7.91 -0.06
CA ILE A 25 -8.83 -8.78 0.32
C ILE A 25 -8.70 -10.14 -0.37
N ASN A 26 -8.54 -10.18 -1.70
CA ASN A 26 -8.43 -11.44 -2.43
C ASN A 26 -7.19 -12.25 -2.00
N SER A 27 -6.06 -11.58 -1.72
CA SER A 27 -4.87 -12.28 -1.20
C SER A 27 -4.98 -12.68 0.27
N GLY A 28 -5.72 -11.89 1.07
CA GLY A 28 -6.08 -12.21 2.45
C GLY A 28 -6.99 -13.43 2.54
N ASP A 29 -7.94 -13.59 1.61
CA ASP A 29 -8.86 -14.73 1.55
C ASP A 29 -8.13 -16.08 1.45
N TYR A 30 -6.94 -16.12 0.82
CA TYR A 30 -6.13 -17.34 0.75
C TYR A 30 -5.52 -17.73 2.11
N ILE A 31 -5.18 -16.77 2.97
CA ILE A 31 -4.53 -17.00 4.28
C ILE A 31 -5.43 -17.79 5.25
N PHE A 32 -6.74 -17.85 4.99
CA PHE A 32 -7.71 -18.54 5.83
C PHE A 32 -7.79 -20.06 5.61
N TYR A 33 -7.17 -20.60 4.55
CA TYR A 33 -7.11 -22.04 4.35
C TYR A 33 -5.80 -22.58 4.91
N THR A 34 -5.86 -23.33 6.02
CA THR A 34 -4.70 -23.97 6.68
C THR A 34 -3.90 -24.84 5.73
N ASP A 35 -4.57 -25.46 4.76
CA ASP A 35 -3.98 -26.34 3.75
C ASP A 35 -3.15 -25.57 2.70
N TRP A 36 -3.32 -24.25 2.64
CA TRP A 36 -2.67 -23.34 1.68
C TRP A 36 -1.85 -22.26 2.40
N ALA A 37 -1.59 -22.38 3.71
CA ALA A 37 -0.94 -21.33 4.50
C ALA A 37 0.38 -20.82 3.89
N TRP A 38 1.18 -21.71 3.29
CA TRP A 38 2.44 -21.36 2.63
C TRP A 38 2.25 -20.55 1.33
N THR A 39 1.39 -21.03 0.42
CA THR A 39 1.10 -20.35 -0.85
C THR A 39 0.40 -19.02 -0.61
N SER A 40 -0.44 -18.96 0.41
CA SER A 40 -1.17 -17.76 0.83
C SER A 40 -0.24 -16.69 1.40
N PHE A 41 0.73 -17.08 2.22
CA PHE A 41 1.76 -16.17 2.70
C PHE A 41 2.57 -15.55 1.55
N VAL A 42 2.94 -16.36 0.55
CA VAL A 42 3.70 -15.91 -0.62
C VAL A 42 2.87 -14.95 -1.48
N VAL A 43 1.63 -15.32 -1.82
CA VAL A 43 0.75 -14.49 -2.66
C VAL A 43 0.42 -13.17 -1.96
N PHE A 44 0.08 -13.22 -0.66
CA PHE A 44 -0.14 -12.02 0.14
C PHE A 44 1.11 -11.13 0.20
N SER A 45 2.28 -11.71 0.44
CA SER A 45 3.53 -10.95 0.52
C SER A 45 3.89 -10.29 -0.82
N ILE A 46 3.71 -10.99 -1.95
CA ILE A 46 3.98 -10.44 -3.29
C ILE A 46 2.96 -9.34 -3.64
N ALA A 47 1.67 -9.59 -3.40
CA ALA A 47 0.61 -8.60 -3.67
C ALA A 47 0.82 -7.33 -2.86
N ASN A 48 1.11 -7.47 -1.58
CA ASN A 48 1.33 -6.36 -0.67
C ASN A 48 2.61 -5.57 -1.00
N THR A 49 3.72 -6.26 -1.28
CA THR A 49 4.97 -5.57 -1.67
C THR A 49 4.84 -4.86 -3.00
N LEU A 50 4.19 -5.47 -4.01
CA LEU A 50 3.95 -4.85 -5.31
C LEU A 50 3.10 -3.57 -5.18
N MET A 51 2.01 -3.61 -4.42
CA MET A 51 1.16 -2.44 -4.20
C MET A 51 1.90 -1.29 -3.52
N THR A 52 2.72 -1.63 -2.53
CA THR A 52 3.47 -0.65 -1.74
C THR A 52 4.55 0.02 -2.59
N VAL A 53 5.33 -0.79 -3.33
CA VAL A 53 6.44 -0.30 -4.15
C VAL A 53 5.92 0.55 -5.31
N VAL A 54 4.91 0.10 -6.04
CA VAL A 54 4.37 0.86 -7.20
C VAL A 54 3.85 2.22 -6.75
N GLY A 55 3.07 2.27 -5.67
CA GLY A 55 2.54 3.53 -5.15
C GLY A 55 3.64 4.46 -4.62
N ALA A 56 4.56 3.95 -3.81
CA ALA A 56 5.66 4.75 -3.26
C ALA A 56 6.57 5.31 -4.36
N VAL A 57 6.96 4.48 -5.34
CA VAL A 57 7.80 4.91 -6.48
C VAL A 57 7.07 5.96 -7.33
N TYR A 58 5.76 5.81 -7.55
CA TYR A 58 4.99 6.83 -8.26
C TYR A 58 5.02 8.18 -7.53
N TYR A 59 4.81 8.21 -6.21
CA TYR A 59 4.85 9.44 -5.43
C TYR A 59 6.24 10.09 -5.43
N ILE A 60 7.30 9.30 -5.28
CA ILE A 60 8.69 9.76 -5.31
C ILE A 60 9.06 10.34 -6.67
N THR A 61 8.74 9.65 -7.77
CA THR A 61 9.10 10.08 -9.12
C THR A 61 8.27 11.27 -9.60
N PHE A 62 6.99 11.35 -9.21
CA PHE A 62 6.12 12.45 -9.61
C PHE A 62 6.45 13.78 -8.92
N THR A 63 6.95 13.71 -7.68
CA THR A 63 7.32 14.90 -6.89
C THR A 63 8.81 15.22 -6.98
N GLY A 64 9.66 14.20 -7.14
CA GLY A 64 11.12 14.32 -7.16
C GLY A 64 11.75 14.63 -5.80
N VAL A 65 10.96 14.58 -4.72
CA VAL A 65 11.36 14.96 -3.36
C VAL A 65 11.42 13.71 -2.47
N PRO A 66 12.56 13.42 -1.82
CA PRO A 66 12.64 12.33 -0.86
C PRO A 66 11.75 12.61 0.36
N GLY A 67 11.03 11.58 0.82
CA GLY A 67 10.03 11.64 1.90
C GLY A 67 8.59 11.49 1.39
N THR A 68 8.37 11.56 0.08
CA THR A 68 7.04 11.42 -0.52
C THR A 68 6.62 9.97 -0.69
N GLY A 69 7.56 9.01 -0.71
CA GLY A 69 7.23 7.59 -0.62
C GLY A 69 6.68 7.22 0.76
N ALA A 70 7.32 7.70 1.82
CA ALA A 70 6.88 7.55 3.21
C ALA A 70 5.52 8.20 3.44
N TYR A 71 5.24 9.33 2.78
CA TYR A 71 3.91 9.94 2.78
C TYR A 71 2.84 9.00 2.21
N TYR A 72 3.12 8.31 1.10
CA TYR A 72 2.23 7.26 0.59
C TYR A 72 2.07 6.10 1.58
N GLY A 73 3.17 5.65 2.20
CA GLY A 73 3.12 4.61 3.24
C GLY A 73 2.24 4.99 4.45
N LEU A 74 2.28 6.26 4.86
CA LEU A 74 1.42 6.81 5.91
C LEU A 74 -0.05 6.81 5.50
N ILE A 75 -0.36 7.23 4.27
CA ILE A 75 -1.73 7.19 3.74
C ILE A 75 -2.27 5.77 3.80
N MET A 76 -1.53 4.79 3.27
CA MET A 76 -1.92 3.38 3.29
C MET A 76 -2.17 2.86 4.71
N GLN A 77 -1.29 3.23 5.64
CA GLN A 77 -1.44 2.88 7.05
C GLN A 77 -2.73 3.46 7.64
N VAL A 78 -3.01 4.75 7.43
CA VAL A 78 -4.21 5.40 7.98
C VAL A 78 -5.48 4.80 7.40
N TYR A 79 -5.56 4.62 6.07
CA TYR A 79 -6.74 4.08 5.40
C TYR A 79 -7.07 2.65 5.85
N THR A 80 -6.05 1.81 6.03
CA THR A 80 -6.23 0.42 6.49
C THR A 80 -6.65 0.34 7.95
N TRP A 81 -6.13 1.22 8.81
CA TRP A 81 -6.60 1.34 10.20
C TRP A 81 -8.07 1.78 10.26
N VAL A 82 -8.47 2.78 9.47
CA VAL A 82 -9.87 3.21 9.40
C VAL A 82 -10.78 2.07 8.89
N ALA A 83 -10.35 1.34 7.86
CA ALA A 83 -11.08 0.18 7.36
C ALA A 83 -11.21 -0.93 8.42
N LYS A 84 -10.14 -1.21 9.18
CA LYS A 84 -10.15 -2.18 10.27
C LYS A 84 -11.17 -1.81 11.36
N VAL A 85 -11.19 -0.54 11.77
CA VAL A 85 -12.17 -0.04 12.75
C VAL A 85 -13.61 -0.16 12.22
N ALA A 86 -13.83 0.14 10.94
CA ALA A 86 -15.15 -0.02 10.31
C ALA A 86 -15.60 -1.48 10.27
N TRP A 87 -14.71 -2.43 9.97
CA TRP A 87 -15.03 -3.86 9.94
C TRP A 87 -15.29 -4.41 11.34
N PHE A 88 -14.53 -3.96 12.34
CA PHE A 88 -14.81 -4.29 13.73
C PHE A 88 -16.21 -3.83 14.16
N ALA A 89 -16.61 -2.62 13.77
CA ALA A 89 -17.97 -2.11 14.04
C ALA A 89 -19.08 -2.93 13.34
N LEU A 90 -18.75 -3.65 12.27
CA LEU A 90 -19.65 -4.58 11.56
C LEU A 90 -19.66 -6.00 12.14
N GLY A 91 -18.94 -6.25 13.25
CA GLY A 91 -18.94 -7.54 13.95
C GLY A 91 -17.87 -8.52 13.50
N TYR A 92 -16.91 -8.10 12.67
CA TYR A 92 -15.77 -8.95 12.32
C TYR A 92 -14.74 -9.02 13.48
N PRO A 93 -14.10 -10.18 13.72
CA PRO A 93 -13.12 -10.33 14.80
C PRO A 93 -11.91 -9.40 14.63
N VAL A 94 -11.35 -8.86 15.72
CA VAL A 94 -10.19 -7.94 15.68
C VAL A 94 -8.92 -8.64 15.18
N ASP A 95 -8.79 -9.93 15.52
CA ASP A 95 -7.68 -10.80 15.15
C ASP A 95 -7.73 -11.22 13.67
N PHE A 96 -8.87 -10.98 13.00
CA PHE A 96 -9.09 -11.26 11.58
C PHE A 96 -8.25 -10.35 10.66
N ILE A 97 -7.70 -9.24 11.18
CA ILE A 97 -7.10 -8.18 10.36
C ILE A 97 -5.68 -7.90 10.85
N VAL A 98 -4.75 -8.81 10.49
CA VAL A 98 -3.32 -8.54 10.52
C VAL A 98 -3.01 -7.70 9.30
N HIS A 99 -2.78 -6.40 9.50
CA HIS A 99 -2.34 -5.53 8.41
C HIS A 99 -0.81 -5.40 8.43
N PRO A 100 -0.18 -5.38 7.24
CA PRO A 100 1.24 -5.08 7.11
C PRO A 100 1.60 -3.69 7.67
N MET A 101 2.90 -3.47 7.88
CA MET A 101 3.43 -2.15 8.21
C MET A 101 4.24 -1.61 7.03
N TRP A 102 3.74 -0.55 6.39
CA TRP A 102 4.27 -0.05 5.12
C TRP A 102 5.30 1.07 5.27
N ILE A 103 5.21 1.84 6.36
CA ILE A 103 6.03 3.04 6.58
C ILE A 103 7.54 2.73 6.50
N PRO A 104 8.09 1.69 7.19
CA PRO A 104 9.52 1.39 7.12
C PRO A 104 10.02 1.09 5.71
N SER A 105 9.24 0.32 4.93
CA SER A 105 9.59 -0.01 3.54
C SER A 105 9.58 1.22 2.64
N CYS A 106 8.60 2.10 2.81
CA CYS A 106 8.53 3.35 2.06
C CYS A 106 9.65 4.33 2.43
N MET A 107 10.03 4.42 3.71
CA MET A 107 11.19 5.20 4.15
C MET A 107 12.49 4.68 3.55
N LEU A 108 12.63 3.35 3.41
CA LEU A 108 13.78 2.74 2.75
C LEU A 108 13.84 3.11 1.26
N LEU A 109 12.70 3.12 0.57
CA LEU A 109 12.62 3.57 -0.84
C LEU A 109 12.97 5.05 -0.99
N ASP A 110 12.52 5.90 -0.08
CA ASP A 110 12.92 7.31 -0.05
C ASP A 110 14.42 7.48 0.16
N LEU A 111 15.01 6.70 1.09
CA LEU A 111 16.44 6.72 1.36
C LEU A 111 17.25 6.24 0.15
N ALA A 112 16.82 5.16 -0.49
CA ALA A 112 17.44 4.64 -1.70
C ALA A 112 17.35 5.65 -2.86
N TYR A 113 16.19 6.30 -3.03
CA TYR A 113 16.02 7.36 -4.03
C TYR A 113 16.96 8.54 -3.76
N TRP A 114 17.03 9.00 -2.50
CA TRP A 114 17.91 10.10 -2.13
C TRP A 114 19.38 9.77 -2.36
N ALA A 115 19.83 8.58 -1.95
CA ALA A 115 21.22 8.15 -2.08
C ALA A 115 21.66 7.98 -3.55
N THR A 116 20.72 7.67 -4.46
CA THR A 116 21.01 7.42 -5.88
C THR A 116 20.77 8.62 -6.78
N LYS A 117 20.06 9.65 -6.28
CA LYS A 117 19.82 10.89 -7.02
C LYS A 117 21.13 11.65 -7.20
N LYS A 118 21.58 11.81 -8.44
CA LYS A 118 22.67 12.74 -8.77
C LYS A 118 22.15 14.18 -8.65
N ASN A 119 22.88 15.00 -7.89
CA ASN A 119 22.63 16.44 -7.77
C ASN A 119 23.01 17.18 -9.06
#